data_AF-A0A2S9IRU1-F1
#
_entry.id   AF-A0A2S9IRU1-F1
#
_cell.length_a   1.000
_cell.length_b   1.000
_cell.length_c   1.000
_cell.angle_alpha   90.00
_cell.angle_beta   90.00
_cell.angle_gamma   90.00
#
_symmetry.space_group_name_H-M   'P 1'
#
loop_
_entity.id
_entity.type
_entity.pdbx_description
1 polymer ?
#
loop_
_entity_poly.entity_id
_entity_poly.type
_entity_poly.pdbx_seq_one_letter_code
_entity_poly.pdbx_strand_id
1 'polypeptide(L)' 'QQSGLSKKRYCEENGVNETTFYYWFSRSKENDAASGSFISIDKACRNSAVEVIYPNGVRIKVDTDLGLLSQLIRLY' A
#
# COMPACT_ATOMS: atom_id res chain seq x y z
N GLN A 1 -8.13 -13.67 22.21
CA GLN A 1 -7.48 -14.66 23.09
C GLN A 1 -6.96 -13.95 24.35
N GLN A 2 -7.23 -14.49 25.54
CA GLN A 2 -6.64 -14.00 26.79
C GLN A 2 -5.44 -14.89 27.11
N SER A 3 -4.22 -14.40 26.87
CA SER A 3 -2.99 -15.14 27.19
C SER A 3 -2.76 -15.34 28.69
N GLY A 4 -3.65 -14.84 29.56
CA GLY A 4 -3.54 -14.90 31.02
C GLY A 4 -2.37 -14.07 31.60
N LEU A 5 -1.54 -13.49 30.75
CA LEU A 5 -0.37 -12.70 31.11
C LEU A 5 -0.71 -11.23 31.24
N SER A 6 -0.06 -10.51 32.17
CA SER A 6 -0.14 -9.06 32.19
C SER A 6 0.55 -8.49 30.95
N LYS A 7 0.07 -7.35 30.45
CA LYS A 7 0.64 -6.67 29.27
C LYS A 7 2.14 -6.43 29.42
N LYS A 8 2.59 -6.11 30.64
CA LYS A 8 3.99 -5.89 30.98
C LYS A 8 4.83 -7.17 30.87
N ARG A 9 4.38 -8.28 31.48
CA ARG A 9 5.04 -9.60 31.37
C ARG A 9 5.16 -10.03 29.91
N TYR A 10 4.12 -9.82 29.12
CA TYR A 10 4.13 -10.14 27.69
C TYR A 10 5.17 -9.32 26.93
N CYS A 11 5.27 -8.02 27.18
CA CYS A 11 6.27 -7.14 26.59
C CYS A 11 7.70 -7.57 26.95
N GLU A 12 7.93 -7.94 28.21
CA GLU A 12 9.22 -8.43 28.71
C GLU A 12 9.63 -9.76 28.06
N GLU A 13 8.73 -10.75 27.98
CA GLU A 13 9.02 -12.08 27.40
C GLU A 13 9.24 -12.03 25.88
N ASN A 14 8.53 -11.13 25.18
CA ASN A 14 8.59 -11.03 23.72
C ASN A 14 9.56 -9.94 23.23
N GLY A 15 10.27 -9.26 24.14
CA GLY A 15 11.19 -8.18 23.79
C GLY A 15 10.50 -6.97 23.12
N VAL A 16 9.21 -6.77 23.38
CA VAL A 16 8.45 -5.66 22.79
C VAL A 16 8.50 -4.47 23.75
N ASN A 17 8.76 -3.28 23.23
CA ASN A 17 8.68 -2.07 24.04
C ASN A 17 7.24 -1.81 24.49
N GLU A 18 7.03 -1.63 25.78
CA GLU A 18 5.73 -1.39 26.40
C GLU A 18 4.95 -0.25 25.72
N THR A 19 5.61 0.88 25.42
CA THR A 19 4.97 2.02 24.73
C THR A 19 4.50 1.66 23.32
N THR A 20 5.30 0.89 22.58
CA THR A 20 4.96 0.43 21.22
C THR A 20 3.81 -0.58 21.26
N PHE A 21 3.82 -1.47 22.25
CA PHE A 21 2.74 -2.42 22.47
C PHE A 21 1.41 -1.70 22.80
N TYR A 22 1.43 -0.72 23.72
CA TYR A 22 0.22 0.05 24.04
C TYR A 22 -0.30 0.87 22.84
N TYR A 23 0.60 1.39 22.01
CA TYR A 23 0.23 2.05 20.75
C TYR A 23 -0.48 1.08 19.80
N TRP A 24 0.12 -0.08 19.51
CA TRP A 24 -0.49 -1.10 18.64
C TRP A 24 -1.79 -1.65 19.21
N PHE A 25 -1.88 -1.86 20.52
CA PHE A 25 -3.08 -2.35 21.20
C PHE A 25 -4.24 -1.34 21.15
N SER A 26 -3.94 -0.05 21.26
CA SER A 26 -4.96 1.00 21.11
C SER A 26 -5.44 1.06 19.66
N ARG A 27 -4.50 1.06 18.71
CA ARG A 27 -4.79 1.08 17.27
C ARG A 27 -5.51 -0.18 16.78
N SER A 28 -5.23 -1.34 17.36
CA SER A 28 -5.93 -2.58 17.00
C SER A 28 -7.41 -2.51 17.38
N LYS A 29 -7.78 -1.84 18.47
CA LYS A 29 -9.19 -1.63 18.86
C LYS A 29 -9.93 -0.68 17.92
N GLU A 30 -9.25 0.36 17.42
CA GLU A 30 -9.82 1.25 16.39
C GLU A 30 -10.08 0.50 15.07
N ASN A 31 -9.18 -0.42 14.70
CA ASN A 31 -9.38 -1.28 13.54
C ASN A 31 -10.45 -2.35 13.79
N ASP A 32 -10.61 -2.82 15.03
CA ASP A 32 -11.64 -3.81 15.38
C ASP A 32 -13.06 -3.23 15.35
N ALA A 33 -13.20 -1.91 15.53
CA ALA A 33 -14.47 -1.22 15.28
C ALA A 33 -14.91 -1.28 13.80
N ALA A 34 -14.00 -1.63 12.89
CA ALA A 34 -14.28 -1.89 11.48
C ALA A 34 -14.46 -3.38 11.13
N SER A 35 -14.40 -4.30 12.11
CA SER A 35 -14.40 -5.77 11.93
C SER A 35 -15.73 -6.39 11.42
N GLY A 36 -16.56 -5.62 10.73
CA GLY A 36 -17.74 -6.11 9.99
C GLY A 36 -18.00 -5.40 8.67
N SER A 37 -17.13 -4.48 8.24
CA SER A 37 -17.31 -3.68 7.03
C SER A 37 -16.19 -3.92 6.04
N PHE A 38 -16.48 -3.74 4.75
CA PHE A 38 -15.45 -3.76 3.71
C PHE A 38 -14.38 -2.70 4.01
N ILE A 39 -13.13 -3.13 4.03
CA ILE A 39 -11.98 -2.24 4.16
C ILE A 39 -11.79 -1.55 2.80
N SER A 40 -11.85 -0.22 2.79
CA SER A 40 -11.55 0.56 1.59
C SER A 40 -10.08 0.39 1.26
N ILE A 41 -9.79 -0.28 0.14
CA ILE A 41 -8.46 -0.26 -0.44
C ILE A 41 -8.41 1.02 -1.26
N ASP A 42 -7.56 1.97 -0.85
CA ASP A 42 -7.21 3.09 -1.72
C ASP A 42 -6.79 2.52 -3.06
N LYS A 43 -7.50 2.90 -4.13
CA LYS A 43 -7.09 2.55 -5.49
C LYS A 43 -5.69 3.09 -5.60
N ALA A 44 -4.69 2.20 -5.55
CA ALA A 44 -3.29 2.55 -5.78
C ALA A 44 -3.31 3.51 -6.95
N CYS A 45 -2.78 4.73 -6.73
CA CYS A 45 -2.72 5.78 -7.74
C CYS A 45 -2.37 5.07 -9.04
N ARG A 46 -3.31 5.05 -10.00
CA ARG A 46 -3.10 4.30 -11.24
C ARG A 46 -1.81 4.88 -11.79
N ASN A 47 -0.71 4.12 -11.71
CA ASN A 47 0.48 4.45 -12.45
C ASN A 47 0.01 4.45 -13.90
N SER A 48 -0.26 5.64 -14.43
CA SER A 48 -0.71 5.87 -15.80
C SER A 48 0.45 5.77 -16.78
N ALA A 49 1.57 5.18 -16.34
CA ALA A 49 2.70 4.81 -17.16
C ALA A 49 2.25 3.83 -18.24
N VAL A 50 2.14 4.33 -19.46
CA VAL A 50 1.92 3.53 -20.66
C VAL A 50 3.28 3.18 -21.26
N GLU A 51 3.46 1.92 -21.62
CA GLU A 51 4.62 1.44 -22.36
C GLU A 51 4.24 1.05 -23.79
N VAL A 52 4.94 1.59 -24.78
CA VAL A 52 4.82 1.23 -26.20
C VAL A 52 6.10 0.50 -26.63
N ILE A 53 5.96 -0.67 -27.25
CA ILE A 53 7.08 -1.50 -27.71
C ILE A 53 6.96 -1.69 -29.22
N TYR A 54 7.98 -1.26 -29.97
CA TYR A 54 8.04 -1.41 -31.43
C TYR A 54 8.74 -2.71 -31.86
N PRO A 55 8.45 -3.24 -33.07
CA PRO A 55 9.10 -4.45 -33.58
C PRO A 55 10.62 -4.33 -33.73
N ASN A 56 11.13 -3.12 -33.91
CA ASN A 56 12.57 -2.82 -33.97
C ASN A 56 13.25 -2.76 -32.58
N GLY A 57 12.50 -3.03 -31.50
CA GLY A 57 13.01 -3.05 -30.13
C GLY A 57 12.98 -1.70 -29.41
N VAL A 58 12.49 -0.63 -30.04
CA VAL A 58 12.31 0.67 -29.36
C VAL A 58 11.19 0.56 -28.32
N ARG A 59 11.45 1.06 -27.10
CA ARG A 59 10.50 1.04 -25.98
C ARG A 59 10.32 2.45 -25.45
N ILE A 60 9.08 2.93 -25.42
CA ILE A 60 8.72 4.26 -24.93
C ILE A 60 7.87 4.09 -23.68
N LYS A 61 8.28 4.70 -22.57
CA LYS A 61 7.53 4.74 -21.31
C LYS A 61 7.13 6.18 -21.01
N VAL A 62 5.83 6.44 -20.85
CA VAL A 62 5.32 7.79 -20.57
C VAL A 62 4.25 7.72 -19.50
N ASP A 63 4.37 8.56 -18.48
CA ASP A 63 3.41 8.68 -17.37
C ASP A 63 2.10 9.43 -17.74
N THR A 64 1.98 9.96 -18.96
CA THR A 64 0.97 10.99 -19.31
C THR A 64 0.44 10.88 -20.76
N ASP A 65 -0.75 11.47 -20.94
CA ASP A 65 -1.59 11.70 -22.13
C ASP A 65 -1.16 11.03 -23.45
N LEU A 66 -1.87 9.95 -23.77
CA LEU A 66 -1.81 9.21 -25.02
C LEU A 66 -2.02 10.09 -26.26
N GLY A 67 -2.71 11.22 -26.14
CA GLY A 67 -2.92 12.18 -27.23
C GLY A 67 -1.62 12.76 -27.74
N LEU A 68 -0.77 13.28 -26.85
CA LEU A 68 0.55 13.82 -27.18
C LEU A 68 1.46 12.74 -27.78
N LEU A 69 1.45 11.54 -27.18
CA LEU A 69 2.22 10.39 -27.65
C LEU A 69 1.82 10.05 -29.10
N SER A 70 0.52 10.02 -29.41
CA SER A 70 0.03 9.74 -30.76
C SER A 70 0.47 10.79 -31.79
N GLN A 71 0.58 12.06 -31.40
CA GLN A 71 1.05 13.13 -32.29
C GLN A 71 2.54 13.00 -32.60
N LEU A 72 3.36 12.71 -31.59
CA LEU A 72 4.80 12.48 -31.74
C LEU A 72 5.10 11.29 -32.66
N ILE A 73 4.32 10.21 -32.58
CA ILE A 73 4.46 9.05 -33.46
C ILE A 73 4.17 9.41 -34.92
N ARG A 74 3.17 10.26 -35.18
CA ARG A 74 2.75 10.62 -36.54
C ARG A 74 3.65 11.63 -37.24
N LEU A 75 4.58 12.25 -36.51
CA LEU A 75 5.56 13.20 -37.04
C LEU A 75 6.77 12.51 -37.71
N TYR A 76 6.87 11.20 -37.58
CA TYR A 76 7.91 10.35 -38.15
C TYR A 76 7.29 9.30 -39.08
#